data_AF-A0A6M3KML6-F1
#
_entry.id   AF-A0A6M3KML6-F1
#
_cell.length_a   1.000
_cell.length_b   1.000
_cell.length_c   1.000
_cell.angle_alpha   90.00
_cell.angle_beta   90.00
_cell.angle_gamma   90.00
#
_symmetry.space_group_name_H-M   'P 1'
#
loop_
_entity.id
_entity.type
_entity.pdbx_description
1 polymer ?
#
loop_
_entity_poly.entity_id
_entity_poly.type
_entity_poly.pdbx_seq_one_letter_code
_entity_poly.pdbx_strand_id
1 'polypeptide(L)'
;MGIRLDTPIGQAEMEKVVALHKPHLIILDPFKKIISASPNDSDAVLAATDFLDKIIYQYGVSIWINHHTRKSHVSQGSVVDLGAQEMSGLYHLAQWVDSIIQLVPVAPDKVRLEFELRHAEDIVKPINLALDRTKAGFVVVP
;
A
#
# COMPACT_ATOMS: atom_id res chain seq x y z
N MET A 1 10.61 10.75 16.97
CA MET A 1 10.85 9.51 16.20
C MET A 1 9.50 8.90 15.89
N GLY A 2 9.28 8.35 14.69
CA GLY A 2 8.01 7.71 14.33
C GLY A 2 8.00 6.24 14.73
N ILE A 3 6.82 5.64 14.83
CA ILE A 3 6.63 4.21 15.12
C ILE A 3 7.37 3.36 14.05
N ARG A 4 8.03 2.29 14.48
CA ARG A 4 8.78 1.34 13.64
C ARG A 4 8.29 -0.09 13.88
N LEU A 5 7.49 -0.63 12.97
CA LEU A 5 6.79 -1.90 13.15
C LEU A 5 7.69 -3.14 13.05
N ASP A 6 8.88 -2.98 12.50
CA ASP A 6 9.94 -4.00 12.48
C ASP A 6 10.76 -4.05 13.77
N THR A 7 10.41 -3.23 14.78
CA THR A 7 11.14 -3.18 16.07
C THR A 7 10.20 -3.47 17.24
N PRO A 8 10.67 -4.15 18.31
CA PRO A 8 9.83 -4.43 19.48
C PRO A 8 9.24 -3.18 20.15
N ILE A 9 9.98 -2.07 20.16
CA ILE A 9 9.54 -0.80 20.74
C ILE A 9 8.37 -0.23 19.93
N GLY A 10 8.51 -0.13 18.61
CA GLY A 10 7.42 0.40 17.77
C GLY A 10 6.20 -0.51 17.72
N GLN A 11 6.39 -1.83 17.78
CA GLN A 11 5.29 -2.79 17.92
C GLN A 11 4.51 -2.55 19.22
N ALA A 12 5.20 -2.41 20.37
CA ALA A 12 4.57 -2.14 21.65
C ALA A 12 3.84 -0.78 21.68
N GLU A 13 4.38 0.26 21.02
CA GLU A 13 3.71 1.55 20.88
C GLU A 13 2.43 1.44 20.04
N MET A 14 2.51 0.75 18.90
CA MET A 14 1.35 0.53 18.03
C MET A 14 0.25 -0.26 18.76
N GLU A 15 0.60 -1.34 19.46
CA GLU A 15 -0.34 -2.15 20.23
C GLU A 15 -1.06 -1.34 21.31
N LYS A 16 -0.35 -0.44 22.01
CA LYS A 16 -0.98 0.50 22.96
C LYS A 16 -2.01 1.41 22.30
N VAL A 17 -1.68 1.97 21.14
CA VAL A 17 -2.58 2.88 20.39
C VAL A 17 -3.82 2.12 19.91
N VAL A 18 -3.64 0.92 19.35
CA VAL A 18 -4.75 0.08 18.88
C VAL A 18 -5.64 -0.36 20.04
N ALA A 19 -5.07 -0.80 21.16
CA ALA A 19 -5.84 -1.21 22.33
C ALA A 19 -6.64 -0.05 22.96
N LEU A 20 -6.06 1.16 22.96
CA LEU A 20 -6.70 2.36 23.49
C LEU A 20 -7.87 2.82 22.60
N HIS A 21 -7.66 2.89 21.29
CA HIS A 21 -8.63 3.51 20.37
C HIS A 21 -9.58 2.51 19.70
N LYS A 22 -9.23 1.22 19.68
CA LYS A 22 -9.99 0.13 19.04
C LYS A 22 -10.47 0.50 17.62
N PRO A 23 -9.55 0.91 16.72
CA PRO A 23 -9.93 1.33 15.38
C PRO A 23 -10.44 0.16 14.54
N HIS A 24 -11.38 0.44 13.64
CA HIS A 24 -11.80 -0.51 12.59
C HIS A 24 -10.88 -0.48 11.36
N LEU A 25 -10.12 0.63 11.17
CA LEU A 25 -9.19 0.83 10.05
C LEU A 25 -7.92 1.51 10.53
N ILE A 26 -6.78 1.02 10.06
CA ILE A 26 -5.46 1.63 10.25
C ILE A 26 -4.88 1.97 8.88
N ILE A 27 -4.49 3.22 8.68
CA ILE A 27 -3.87 3.71 7.44
C ILE A 27 -2.39 3.97 7.69
N LEU A 28 -1.53 3.31 6.91
CA LEU A 28 -0.07 3.40 7.00
C LEU A 28 0.49 4.10 5.75
N ASP A 29 0.92 5.36 5.91
CA ASP A 29 1.32 6.20 4.78
C ASP A 29 2.68 6.95 4.97
N PRO A 30 3.73 6.62 4.19
CA PRO A 30 3.90 5.43 3.35
C PRO A 30 4.52 4.28 4.17
N PHE A 31 4.34 3.04 3.70
CA PHE A 31 4.93 1.84 4.33
C PHE A 31 6.44 1.98 4.62
N LYS A 32 7.19 2.62 3.72
CA LYS A 32 8.63 2.83 3.91
C LYS A 32 8.99 3.62 5.18
N LYS A 33 8.10 4.49 5.69
CA LYS A 33 8.39 5.30 6.89
C LYS A 33 8.15 4.55 8.19
N ILE A 34 7.51 3.37 8.16
CA ILE A 34 7.16 2.58 9.34
C ILE A 34 8.05 1.34 9.52
N ILE A 35 9.02 1.14 8.63
CA ILE A 35 10.10 0.16 8.77
C ILE A 35 11.43 0.89 8.96
N SER A 36 12.34 0.33 9.75
CA SER A 36 13.65 0.92 10.04
C SER A 36 14.68 0.64 8.94
N ALA A 37 14.54 -0.50 8.26
CA ALA A 37 15.40 -0.90 7.15
C ALA A 37 14.89 -0.42 5.77
N SER A 38 15.64 -0.77 4.73
CA SER A 38 15.18 -0.59 3.35
C SER A 38 13.92 -1.43 3.10
N PRO A 39 12.94 -0.97 2.30
CA PRO A 39 11.83 -1.82 1.88
C PRO A 39 12.24 -3.09 1.11
N ASN A 40 13.48 -3.13 0.58
CA ASN A 40 14.04 -4.32 -0.05
C ASN A 40 14.63 -5.33 0.96
N ASP A 41 14.62 -5.01 2.25
CA ASP A 41 15.04 -5.91 3.32
C ASP A 41 13.87 -6.85 3.64
N SER A 42 13.97 -8.09 3.19
CA SER A 42 12.92 -9.10 3.37
C SER A 42 12.59 -9.34 4.84
N ASP A 43 13.59 -9.29 5.72
CA ASP A 43 13.43 -9.63 7.13
C ASP A 43 12.67 -8.53 7.87
N ALA A 44 12.99 -7.27 7.56
CA ALA A 44 12.28 -6.13 8.13
C ALA A 44 10.83 -6.05 7.65
N VAL A 45 10.57 -6.35 6.37
CA VAL A 45 9.22 -6.41 5.82
C VAL A 45 8.43 -7.54 6.49
N LEU A 46 9.02 -8.73 6.60
CA LEU A 46 8.39 -9.89 7.23
C LEU A 46 8.06 -9.63 8.71
N ALA A 47 9.01 -9.06 9.47
CA ALA A 47 8.79 -8.72 10.87
C ALA A 47 7.63 -7.71 11.05
N ALA A 48 7.51 -6.74 10.13
CA ALA A 48 6.41 -5.79 10.15
C ALA A 48 5.07 -6.43 9.76
N THR A 49 5.03 -7.27 8.72
CA THR A 49 3.80 -7.95 8.28
C THR A 49 3.30 -8.97 9.29
N ASP A 50 4.18 -9.76 9.91
CA ASP A 50 3.83 -10.71 10.96
C ASP A 50 3.20 -10.00 12.17
N PHE A 51 3.73 -8.83 12.52
CA PHE A 51 3.14 -8.00 13.57
C PHE A 51 1.78 -7.44 13.16
N LEU A 52 1.60 -7.01 11.91
CA LEU A 52 0.31 -6.56 11.42
C LEU A 52 -0.73 -7.69 11.41
N ASP A 53 -0.35 -8.91 11.05
CA ASP A 53 -1.23 -10.09 11.15
C ASP A 53 -1.66 -10.36 12.58
N LYS A 54 -0.74 -10.26 13.54
CA LYS A 54 -1.08 -10.32 14.98
C LYS A 54 -2.14 -9.26 15.32
N ILE A 55 -1.96 -8.01 14.88
CA ILE A 55 -2.89 -6.91 15.16
C ILE A 55 -4.25 -7.15 14.51
N ILE A 56 -4.30 -7.57 13.24
CA ILE A 56 -5.54 -7.92 12.53
C ILE A 56 -6.28 -9.01 13.30
N TYR A 57 -5.60 -10.10 13.64
CA TYR A 57 -6.19 -11.25 14.31
C TYR A 57 -6.71 -10.89 15.71
N GLN A 58 -5.94 -10.15 16.50
CA GLN A 58 -6.30 -9.83 17.88
C GLN A 58 -7.40 -8.78 18.01
N TYR A 59 -7.41 -7.78 17.11
CA TYR A 59 -8.28 -6.61 17.24
C TYR A 59 -9.38 -6.53 16.17
N GLY A 60 -9.36 -7.42 15.16
CA GLY A 60 -10.37 -7.44 14.09
C GLY A 60 -10.35 -6.18 13.21
N VAL A 61 -9.16 -5.60 12.99
CA VAL A 61 -8.96 -4.34 12.28
C VAL A 61 -8.57 -4.56 10.82
N SER A 62 -8.96 -3.66 9.92
CA SER A 62 -8.47 -3.63 8.55
C SER A 62 -7.23 -2.73 8.42
N ILE A 63 -6.28 -3.12 7.56
CA ILE A 63 -5.06 -2.35 7.30
C ILE A 63 -5.07 -1.82 5.87
N TRP A 64 -4.81 -0.52 5.71
CA TRP A 64 -4.60 0.13 4.42
C TRP A 64 -3.16 0.64 4.35
N ILE A 65 -2.45 0.28 3.29
CA ILE A 65 -1.04 0.65 3.12
C ILE A 65 -0.89 1.49 1.86
N ASN A 66 -0.36 2.71 2.03
CA ASN A 66 0.09 3.52 0.91
C ASN A 66 1.55 3.15 0.61
N HIS A 67 1.79 2.76 -0.64
CA HIS A 67 3.11 2.44 -1.13
C HIS A 67 3.39 3.15 -2.45
N HIS A 68 4.63 3.62 -2.62
CA HIS A 68 5.06 4.27 -3.85
C HIS A 68 5.77 3.24 -4.70
N THR A 69 5.32 3.01 -5.93
CA THR A 69 6.11 2.25 -6.91
C THR A 69 7.41 2.99 -7.21
N ARG A 70 8.48 2.26 -7.56
CA ARG A 70 9.70 2.93 -8.03
C ARG A 70 9.36 3.73 -9.29
N LYS A 71 10.02 4.87 -9.49
CA LYS A 71 9.91 5.61 -10.77
C LYS A 71 10.31 4.66 -11.89
N SER A 72 9.41 4.46 -12.85
CA SER A 72 9.63 3.66 -14.05
C SER A 72 10.93 4.08 -14.72
N HIS A 73 11.79 3.11 -15.02
CA HIS A 73 13.02 3.35 -15.78
C HIS A 73 12.63 3.66 -17.23
N VAL A 74 12.84 4.89 -17.67
CA VAL A 74 12.76 5.23 -19.10
C VAL A 74 14.01 4.68 -19.78
N SER A 75 13.85 3.64 -20.60
CA SER A 75 14.91 3.13 -21.48
C SER A 75 14.47 3.33 -22.93
N GLN A 76 15.30 4.01 -23.73
CA GLN A 76 15.11 4.24 -25.17
C GLN A 76 13.73 4.79 -25.58
N GLY A 77 13.23 5.82 -24.87
CA GLY A 77 12.08 6.60 -25.33
C GLY A 77 10.70 5.94 -25.17
N SER A 78 10.63 4.75 -24.54
CA SER A 78 9.38 4.11 -24.15
C SER A 78 9.34 3.92 -22.63
N VAL A 79 8.19 4.23 -22.01
CA VAL A 79 7.94 3.88 -20.60
C VAL A 79 7.74 2.37 -20.57
N VAL A 80 8.67 1.65 -19.94
CA VAL A 80 8.51 0.21 -19.69
C VAL A 80 7.71 0.09 -18.39
N ASP A 81 6.40 -0.09 -18.52
CA ASP A 81 5.53 -0.48 -17.42
C ASP A 81 5.79 -1.96 -17.13
N LEU A 82 6.39 -2.26 -15.97
CA LEU A 82 6.68 -3.63 -15.54
C LEU A 82 5.54 -4.22 -14.68
N GLY A 83 4.39 -3.54 -14.55
CA GLY A 83 3.26 -4.00 -13.75
C GLY A 83 3.66 -4.28 -12.30
N ALA A 84 3.26 -5.44 -11.76
CA ALA A 84 3.64 -5.89 -10.42
C ALA A 84 5.17 -6.01 -10.20
N GLN A 85 6.00 -6.10 -11.26
CA GLN A 85 7.45 -6.08 -11.11
C GLN A 85 8.04 -4.68 -10.86
N GLU A 86 7.29 -3.59 -11.04
CA GLU A 86 7.68 -2.28 -10.50
C GLU A 86 7.64 -2.24 -8.96
N MET A 87 6.95 -3.21 -8.34
CA MET A 87 7.03 -3.49 -6.91
C MET A 87 8.23 -4.40 -6.55
N SER A 88 9.21 -4.62 -7.44
CA SER A 88 10.36 -5.53 -7.23
C SER A 88 11.16 -5.33 -5.94
N GLY A 89 11.03 -4.17 -5.28
CA GLY A 89 11.57 -3.97 -3.94
C GLY A 89 10.78 -4.63 -2.81
N LEU A 90 9.55 -5.09 -3.04
CA LEU A 90 8.53 -5.44 -2.05
C LEU A 90 7.60 -6.56 -2.52
N TYR A 91 8.12 -7.51 -3.32
CA TYR A 91 7.39 -8.72 -3.72
C TYR A 91 6.68 -9.39 -2.52
N HIS A 92 7.33 -9.46 -1.37
CA HIS A 92 6.76 -9.99 -0.13
C HIS A 92 5.50 -9.23 0.34
N LEU A 93 5.49 -7.90 0.22
CA LEU A 93 4.31 -7.11 0.61
C LEU A 93 3.16 -7.32 -0.37
N ALA A 94 3.43 -7.38 -1.68
CA ALA A 94 2.42 -7.68 -2.69
C ALA A 94 1.80 -9.08 -2.50
N GLN A 95 2.60 -10.06 -2.07
CA GLN A 95 2.10 -11.40 -1.75
C GLN A 95 1.34 -11.47 -0.43
N TRP A 96 1.65 -10.60 0.53
CA TRP A 96 1.00 -10.60 1.83
C TRP A 96 -0.41 -10.01 1.77
N VAL A 97 -0.59 -8.88 1.06
CA VAL A 97 -1.89 -8.20 0.98
C VAL A 97 -2.96 -9.02 0.24
N ASP A 98 -4.21 -8.86 0.66
CA ASP A 98 -5.37 -9.49 -0.01
C ASP A 98 -5.90 -8.67 -1.19
N SER A 99 -5.59 -7.37 -1.23
CA SER A 99 -6.11 -6.44 -2.24
C SER A 99 -5.07 -5.38 -2.58
N ILE A 100 -4.85 -5.18 -3.87
CA ILE A 100 -3.98 -4.15 -4.41
C ILE A 100 -4.84 -3.21 -5.26
N ILE A 101 -4.70 -1.90 -5.01
CA ILE A 101 -5.33 -0.85 -5.80
C ILE A 101 -4.21 0.01 -6.37
N GLN A 102 -4.05 -0.02 -7.69
CA GLN A 102 -3.01 0.70 -8.39
C GLN A 102 -3.57 1.93 -9.10
N LEU A 103 -2.92 3.07 -8.92
CA LEU A 103 -3.20 4.28 -9.70
C LEU A 103 -2.29 4.30 -10.93
N VAL A 104 -2.86 4.08 -12.11
CA VAL A 104 -2.14 4.08 -13.40
C VAL A 104 -2.38 5.42 -14.12
N PRO A 105 -1.38 6.29 -14.28
CA PRO A 105 -1.53 7.51 -15.06
C PRO A 105 -1.84 7.18 -16.53
N VAL A 106 -2.94 7.72 -17.06
CA VAL A 106 -3.33 7.48 -18.47
C VAL A 106 -3.28 8.74 -19.34
N ALA A 107 -3.43 9.92 -18.73
CA ALA A 107 -3.28 11.22 -19.39
C ALA A 107 -3.04 12.31 -18.32
N PRO A 108 -2.71 13.57 -18.69
CA PRO A 108 -2.69 14.67 -17.74
C PRO A 108 -4.01 14.76 -16.97
N ASP A 109 -3.92 14.83 -15.65
CA ASP A 109 -5.07 14.86 -14.72
C ASP A 109 -6.04 13.68 -14.86
N LYS A 110 -5.62 12.56 -15.48
CA LYS A 110 -6.41 11.33 -15.57
C LYS A 110 -5.62 10.12 -15.12
N VAL A 111 -6.23 9.32 -14.25
CA VAL A 111 -5.68 8.06 -13.74
C VAL A 111 -6.71 6.95 -13.90
N ARG A 112 -6.26 5.72 -14.08
CA ARG A 112 -7.10 4.53 -14.03
C ARG A 112 -6.78 3.78 -12.74
N LEU A 113 -7.80 3.45 -11.96
CA LEU A 113 -7.68 2.50 -10.86
C LEU A 113 -7.72 1.10 -11.43
N GLU A 114 -6.68 0.32 -11.15
CA GLU A 114 -6.60 -1.11 -11.42
C GLU A 114 -6.60 -1.87 -10.10
N PHE A 115 -7.16 -3.08 -10.13
CA PHE A 115 -7.43 -3.87 -8.93
C PHE A 115 -6.88 -5.29 -9.10
N GLU A 116 -6.15 -5.76 -8.10
CA GLU A 116 -5.85 -7.19 -7.92
C GLU A 116 -6.46 -7.62 -6.59
N LEU A 117 -7.49 -8.46 -6.62
CA LEU A 117 -8.32 -8.76 -5.44
C LEU A 117 -8.39 -10.27 -5.22
N ARG A 118 -7.68 -10.80 -4.22
CA ARG A 118 -7.63 -12.24 -3.91
C ARG A 118 -9.01 -12.87 -3.66
N HIS A 119 -9.97 -12.10 -3.16
CA HIS A 119 -11.30 -12.57 -2.79
C HIS A 119 -12.42 -12.08 -3.70
N ALA A 120 -12.09 -11.36 -4.78
CA ALA A 120 -13.07 -10.69 -5.64
C ALA A 120 -12.53 -10.40 -7.06
N GLU A 121 -11.69 -11.29 -7.60
CA GLU A 121 -10.89 -11.09 -8.84
C GLU A 121 -11.72 -10.53 -10.01
N ASP A 122 -12.96 -10.98 -10.19
CA ASP A 122 -13.81 -10.60 -11.32
C ASP A 122 -14.92 -9.59 -11.00
N ILE A 123 -15.00 -9.11 -9.76
CA ILE A 123 -16.12 -8.26 -9.31
C ILE A 123 -15.88 -6.79 -9.65
N VAL A 124 -14.65 -6.32 -9.44
CA VAL A 124 -14.32 -4.90 -9.57
C VAL A 124 -13.59 -4.66 -10.88
N LYS A 125 -14.25 -3.95 -11.79
CA LYS A 125 -13.65 -3.51 -13.06
C LYS A 125 -12.77 -2.27 -12.83
N PRO A 126 -11.76 -2.03 -13.68
CA PRO A 126 -10.99 -0.81 -13.64
C PRO A 126 -11.87 0.45 -13.71
N ILE A 127 -11.50 1.48 -12.96
CA ILE A 127 -12.26 2.73 -12.86
C ILE A 127 -11.41 3.88 -13.39
N ASN A 128 -11.90 4.58 -14.42
CA ASN A 128 -11.24 5.79 -14.92
C ASN A 128 -11.61 6.98 -14.02
N LEU A 129 -10.60 7.75 -13.62
CA LEU A 129 -10.72 8.92 -12.76
C LEU A 129 -10.08 10.14 -13.41
N ALA A 130 -10.68 11.31 -13.22
CA ALA A 130 -10.09 12.61 -13.53
C ALA A 130 -9.88 13.43 -12.24
N LEU A 131 -8.76 14.13 -12.14
CA LEU A 131 -8.43 15.00 -11.02
C LEU A 131 -9.29 16.27 -11.08
N ASP A 132 -10.15 16.45 -10.08
CA ASP A 132 -10.83 17.71 -9.81
C ASP A 132 -9.93 18.57 -8.91
N ARG A 133 -9.15 19.44 -9.54
CA ARG A 133 -8.22 20.36 -8.86
C ARG A 133 -8.94 21.36 -7.95
N THR A 134 -10.23 21.61 -8.15
CA THR A 134 -10.99 22.55 -7.31
C THR A 134 -11.41 21.91 -5.98
N LYS A 135 -11.51 20.58 -5.95
CA LYS A 135 -11.92 19.81 -4.76
C LYS A 135 -10.77 19.03 -4.13
N ALA A 136 -9.56 19.12 -4.70
CA ALA A 136 -8.43 18.28 -4.34
C ALA A 136 -8.81 16.78 -4.29
N GLY A 137 -9.59 16.33 -5.28
CA GLY A 137 -10.16 14.98 -5.31
C GLY A 137 -10.28 14.43 -6.73
N PHE A 138 -10.85 13.24 -6.87
CA PHE A 138 -11.07 12.58 -8.16
C PHE A 138 -12.56 12.45 -8.47
N VAL A 139 -12.90 12.50 -9.76
CA VAL A 139 -14.24 12.20 -10.28
C VAL A 139 -14.17 11.01 -11.22
N VAL A 140 -15.17 10.12 -11.17
CA VAL A 140 -15.27 9.00 -12.10
C VAL A 140 -15.60 9.53 -13.49
N VAL A 141 -14.85 9.07 -14.49
CA VAL A 141 -15.08 9.39 -15.89
C VAL A 141 -15.30 8.11 -16.70
N PRO A 142 -15.98 8.17 -17.85
CA PRO A 142 -16.06 7.05 -18.78
C PRO A 142 -14.68 6.53 -19.20
#